data_AF-A0AAV7JPJ4-F1
#
_entry.id   AF-A0AAV7JPJ4-F1
#
_cell.length_a   1.000
_cell.length_b   1.000
_cell.length_c   1.000
_cell.angle_alpha   90.00
_cell.angle_beta   90.00
_cell.angle_gamma   90.00
#
_symmetry.space_group_name_H-M   'P 1'
#
loop_
_entity.id
_entity.type
_entity.pdbx_description
1 polymer ?
#
loop_
_entity_poly.entity_id
_entity_poly.type
_entity_poly.pdbx_seq_one_letter_code
_entity_poly.pdbx_strand_id
1 'polypeptide(L)'
;MAGFSDPIYAEAYIYIYGHQYDIILDILIVNQTPDTLQGVLLELATHGDLKLVEKPSQINLASQDFANIKAAVKVSSTANGVIFGNIVYDVAGTASS
;
A
#
# COMPACT_ATOMS: atom_id res chain seq x y z
N MET A 1 5.54 7.21 -8.77
CA MET A 1 6.15 8.50 -8.41
C MET A 1 5.40 8.97 -7.19
N ALA A 2 6.06 9.06 -6.04
CA ALA A 2 5.52 9.66 -4.82
C ALA A 2 6.47 10.80 -4.47
N GLY A 3 6.14 12.00 -4.93
CA GLY A 3 6.90 13.22 -4.67
C GLY A 3 6.31 13.92 -3.47
N PHE A 4 7.12 14.71 -2.75
CA PHE A 4 6.80 15.45 -1.52
C PHE A 4 5.58 16.41 -1.60
N SER A 5 4.83 16.42 -2.71
CA SER A 5 3.64 17.23 -2.98
C SER A 5 2.37 16.38 -3.21
N ASP A 6 2.45 15.05 -3.13
CA ASP A 6 1.29 14.20 -3.30
C ASP A 6 0.40 14.23 -2.03
N PRO A 7 -0.93 14.15 -2.16
CA PRO A 7 -1.86 14.18 -1.02
C PRO A 7 -1.66 13.01 -0.03
N ILE A 8 -1.06 11.92 -0.49
CA ILE A 8 -0.67 10.78 0.33
C ILE A 8 0.82 10.54 0.16
N TYR A 9 1.53 10.43 1.27
CA TYR A 9 2.88 9.88 1.33
C TYR A 9 2.82 8.39 1.63
N ALA A 10 3.62 7.58 0.92
CA ALA A 10 3.72 6.15 1.17
C ALA A 10 5.19 5.69 1.16
N GLU A 11 5.56 4.90 2.17
CA GLU A 11 6.90 4.31 2.32
C GLU A 11 6.78 2.82 2.63
N ALA A 12 7.57 1.98 1.97
CA ALA A 12 7.54 0.53 2.14
C ALA A 12 8.82 0.03 2.81
N TYR A 13 8.65 -0.70 3.92
CA TYR A 13 9.69 -1.50 4.55
C TYR A 13 9.53 -2.95 4.13
N ILE A 14 10.63 -3.54 3.68
CA ILE A 14 10.65 -4.92 3.18
C ILE A 14 11.31 -5.80 4.24
N TYR A 15 10.54 -6.75 4.75
CA TYR A 15 11.04 -7.79 5.63
C TYR A 15 11.09 -9.13 4.88
N ILE A 16 12.23 -9.81 4.99
CA ILE A 16 12.43 -11.16 4.47
C ILE A 16 12.52 -12.08 5.68
N TYR A 17 11.55 -13.00 5.83
CA TYR A 17 11.54 -13.94 6.94
C TYR A 17 11.96 -15.35 6.49
N GLY A 18 13.00 -15.91 7.13
CA GLY A 18 13.30 -17.34 7.15
C GLY A 18 13.63 -18.04 5.82
N HIS A 19 13.43 -19.37 5.81
CA HIS A 19 13.60 -20.26 4.65
C HIS A 19 12.28 -20.41 3.91
N GLN A 20 12.27 -19.95 2.66
CA GLN A 20 11.16 -19.91 1.69
C GLN A 20 10.31 -18.64 1.71
N TYR A 21 10.91 -17.57 1.18
CA TYR A 21 10.24 -16.79 0.14
C TYR A 21 8.97 -16.00 0.53
N ASP A 22 8.74 -15.72 1.80
CA ASP A 22 7.69 -14.80 2.22
C ASP A 22 8.29 -13.39 2.38
N ILE A 23 8.01 -12.53 1.41
CA ILE A 23 8.26 -11.09 1.49
C ILE A 23 7.09 -10.46 2.23
N ILE A 24 7.37 -9.75 3.31
CA ILE A 24 6.37 -8.90 3.97
C ILE A 24 6.68 -7.45 3.60
N LEU A 25 5.70 -6.80 2.99
CA LEU A 25 5.69 -5.36 2.76
C LEU A 25 4.94 -4.71 3.91
N ASP A 26 5.62 -3.88 4.68
CA ASP A 26 5.03 -3.02 5.70
C ASP A 26 5.04 -1.59 5.19
N ILE A 27 3.85 -1.09 4.86
CA ILE A 27 3.71 0.14 4.08
C ILE A 27 3.07 1.19 4.98
N LEU A 28 3.87 2.19 5.35
CA LEU A 28 3.40 3.38 6.02
C LEU A 28 2.67 4.24 4.99
N ILE A 29 1.41 4.56 5.27
CA ILE A 29 0.60 5.49 4.50
C ILE A 29 0.28 6.67 5.39
N VAL A 30 0.57 7.88 4.93
CA VAL A 30 0.34 9.13 5.64
C VAL A 30 -0.58 10.01 4.80
N ASN A 31 -1.71 10.41 5.36
CA ASN A 31 -2.54 11.46 4.80
C ASN A 31 -1.83 12.80 5.02
N GLN A 32 -1.39 13.48 3.97
CA GLN A 32 -0.75 14.79 4.09
C GLN A 32 -1.76 15.95 3.96
N THR A 33 -3.04 15.64 3.75
CA THR A 33 -4.10 16.61 3.53
C THR A 33 -4.79 17.03 4.83
N PRO A 34 -5.45 18.20 4.85
CA PRO A 34 -6.29 18.61 5.97
C PRO A 34 -7.65 17.86 6.03
N ASP A 35 -7.99 17.08 5.01
CA ASP A 35 -9.28 16.39 4.90
C ASP A 35 -9.20 14.93 5.39
N THR A 36 -10.32 14.36 5.78
CA THR A 36 -10.40 12.91 6.05
C THR A 36 -10.48 12.14 4.74
N LEU A 37 -9.60 11.17 4.57
CA LEU A 37 -9.62 10.25 3.43
C LEU A 37 -10.40 9.00 3.79
N GLN A 38 -11.36 8.63 2.94
CA GLN A 38 -12.23 7.47 3.14
C GLN A 38 -11.91 6.37 2.13
N GLY A 39 -12.06 5.12 2.55
CA GLY A 39 -11.89 3.97 1.66
C GLY A 39 -10.49 3.83 1.08
N VAL A 40 -9.47 4.34 1.78
CA VAL A 40 -8.07 4.25 1.37
C VAL A 40 -7.71 2.78 1.18
N LEU A 41 -7.41 2.41 -0.06
CA LEU A 41 -7.08 1.06 -0.48
C LEU A 41 -5.73 1.07 -1.17
N LEU A 42 -4.82 0.23 -0.68
CA LEU A 42 -3.61 -0.11 -1.41
C LEU A 42 -3.89 -1.30 -2.33
N GLU A 43 -3.98 -1.03 -3.63
CA GLU A 43 -4.08 -2.05 -4.66
C GLU A 43 -2.67 -2.53 -5.04
N LEU A 44 -2.41 -3.81 -4.80
CA LEU A 44 -1.15 -4.46 -5.15
C LEU A 44 -1.35 -5.43 -6.31
N ALA A 45 -0.44 -5.34 -7.29
CA ALA A 45 -0.32 -6.32 -8.36
C ALA A 45 1.12 -6.82 -8.44
N THR A 46 1.28 -8.09 -8.78
CA THR A 46 2.60 -8.72 -8.90
C THR A 46 2.83 -9.21 -10.33
N HIS A 47 4.09 -9.18 -10.75
CA HIS A 47 4.55 -9.75 -12.00
C HIS A 47 5.76 -10.66 -11.77
N GLY A 48 5.85 -11.75 -12.55
CA GLY A 48 6.83 -12.82 -12.35
C GLY A 48 6.33 -13.90 -11.38
N ASP A 49 7.26 -14.63 -10.75
CA ASP A 49 6.97 -15.74 -9.83
C ASP A 49 6.55 -15.27 -8.42
N LEU A 50 5.94 -14.09 -8.33
CA LEU A 50 5.45 -13.46 -7.11
C LEU A 50 3.93 -13.63 -7.01
N LYS A 51 3.45 -14.09 -5.86
CA LYS A 51 2.03 -14.23 -5.56
C LYS A 51 1.65 -13.44 -4.32
N LEU A 52 0.73 -12.50 -4.48
CA LEU A 52 0.09 -11.84 -3.34
C LEU A 52 -0.75 -12.86 -2.57
N VAL A 53 -0.46 -13.02 -1.27
CA VAL A 53 -1.12 -13.99 -0.39
C VAL A 53 -2.35 -13.39 0.28
N GLU A 54 -2.24 -12.12 0.68
CA GLU A 54 -3.30 -11.38 1.36
C GLU A 54 -3.42 -9.99 0.74
N LYS A 55 -4.68 -9.57 0.49
CA LYS A 55 -4.97 -8.23 -0.02
C LYS A 55 -5.16 -7.27 1.16
N PRO A 56 -4.56 -6.07 1.11
CA PRO A 56 -4.86 -5.00 2.03
C PRO A 56 -6.37 -4.74 2.16
N SER A 57 -6.83 -4.55 3.39
CA SER A 57 -8.18 -4.07 3.66
C SER A 57 -8.26 -2.55 3.53
N GLN A 58 -9.43 -2.03 3.19
CA GLN A 58 -9.69 -0.60 3.19
C GLN A 58 -9.58 -0.02 4.60
N ILE A 59 -9.07 1.20 4.68
CA ILE A 59 -9.00 1.98 5.91
C ILE A 59 -9.51 3.40 5.67
N ASN A 60 -9.88 4.09 6.76
CA ASN A 60 -10.10 5.53 6.74
C ASN A 60 -8.93 6.19 7.44
N LEU A 61 -8.45 7.32 6.91
CA LEU A 61 -7.39 8.12 7.50
C LEU A 61 -7.95 9.50 7.83
N ALA A 62 -7.89 9.89 9.09
CA ALA A 62 -8.24 11.25 9.49
C ALA A 62 -7.23 12.26 8.91
N SER A 63 -7.57 13.54 9.00
CA SER A 63 -6.67 14.66 8.67
C SER A 63 -5.29 14.45 9.31
N GLN A 64 -4.23 14.50 8.50
CA GLN A 64 -2.83 14.34 8.94
C GLN A 64 -2.50 13.01 9.64
N ASP A 65 -3.38 12.02 9.58
CA ASP A 65 -3.21 10.73 10.25
C ASP A 65 -2.42 9.73 9.39
N PHE A 66 -1.96 8.65 10.01
CA PHE A 66 -1.20 7.60 9.33
C PHE A 66 -1.61 6.20 9.77
N ALA A 67 -1.36 5.22 8.91
CA ALA A 67 -1.54 3.81 9.22
C ALA A 67 -0.47 2.97 8.53
N ASN A 68 -0.27 1.76 9.06
CA ASN A 68 0.55 0.75 8.41
C ASN A 68 -0.34 -0.30 7.76
N ILE A 69 -0.07 -0.59 6.50
CA ILE A 69 -0.69 -1.67 5.74
C ILE A 69 0.34 -2.77 5.54
N LYS A 70 -0.01 -3.98 5.96
CA LYS A 70 0.83 -5.17 5.74
C LYS A 70 0.32 -5.97 4.55
N ALA A 71 1.23 -6.40 3.69
CA ALA A 71 0.95 -7.34 2.62
C ALA A 71 2.01 -8.44 2.57
N ALA A 72 1.56 -9.67 2.38
CA ALA A 72 2.43 -10.83 2.25
C ALA A 72 2.52 -11.28 0.79
N VAL A 73 3.74 -11.49 0.30
CA VAL A 73 4.02 -11.94 -1.06
C VAL A 73 4.87 -13.19 -1.01
N LYS A 74 4.38 -14.26 -1.63
CA LYS A 74 5.12 -15.52 -1.82
C LYS A 74 5.95 -15.45 -3.09
N VAL A 75 7.23 -15.83 -2.97
CA VAL A 75 8.13 -16.02 -4.11
C VAL A 75 8.20 -17.51 -4.43
N SER A 76 7.77 -17.91 -5.63
CA SER A 76 7.77 -19.33 -6.02
C SER A 76 9.12 -19.77 -6.59
N SER A 77 9.80 -18.87 -7.30
CA SER A 77 11.14 -19.08 -7.86
C SER A 77 11.86 -17.74 -8.00
N THR A 78 13.19 -17.73 -7.97
CA THR A 78 14.00 -16.51 -8.10
C THR A 78 14.30 -16.20 -9.57
N ALA A 79 13.39 -15.46 -10.19
CA ALA A 79 13.68 -14.57 -11.31
C ALA A 79 13.17 -13.15 -10.96
N ASN A 80 13.55 -12.15 -11.76
CA ASN A 80 13.15 -10.75 -11.55
C ASN A 80 11.63 -10.64 -11.33
N GLY A 81 11.24 -10.10 -10.19
CA GLY A 81 9.85 -9.86 -9.83
C GLY A 81 9.56 -8.38 -9.69
N VAL A 82 8.35 -7.96 -10.03
CA VAL A 82 7.90 -6.58 -9.87
C VAL A 82 6.62 -6.57 -9.05
N ILE A 83 6.55 -5.67 -8.08
CA ILE A 83 5.33 -5.39 -7.31
C ILE A 83 4.92 -3.96 -7.66
N PHE A 84 3.72 -3.82 -8.18
CA PHE A 84 3.09 -2.53 -8.47
C PHE A 84 2.14 -2.19 -7.32
N GLY A 85 2.17 -0.94 -6.88
CA GLY A 85 1.24 -0.41 -5.88
C GLY A 85 0.50 0.82 -6.43
N ASN A 86 -0.81 0.85 -6.22
CA ASN A 86 -1.66 2.00 -6.44
C ASN A 86 -2.45 2.30 -5.17
N ILE A 87 -2.66 3.57 -4.84
CA ILE A 87 -3.46 3.97 -3.69
C ILE A 87 -4.69 4.72 -4.22
N VAL A 88 -5.88 4.19 -3.92
CA VAL A 88 -7.16 4.81 -4.25
C VAL A 88 -7.88 5.21 -2.96
N TYR A 89 -8.61 6.32 -2.99
CA TYR A 89 -9.33 6.86 -1.85
C TYR A 89 -10.34 7.93 -2.30
N ASP A 90 -11.30 8.22 -1.43
CA ASP A 90 -12.23 9.35 -1.55
C ASP A 90 -11.91 10.43 -0.50
N VAL A 91 -12.25 11.68 -0.78
CA VAL A 91 -12.14 12.79 0.19
C VAL A 91 -13.51 13.04 0.82
N ALA A 92 -13.57 13.01 2.15
CA ALA A 92 -14.81 13.25 2.88
C ALA A 92 -15.39 14.63 2.54
N GLY A 93 -16.63 14.67 2.05
CA GLY A 93 -17.33 15.92 1.75
C GLY A 93 -17.24 16.39 0.29
N THR A 94 -16.47 15.71 -0.57
CA THR A 94 -16.56 15.92 -2.02
C THR A 94 -17.76 15.13 -2.58
N ALA A 95 -18.98 15.57 -2.26
CA ALA A 95 -20.14 15.21 -3.07
C ALA A 95 -19.95 15.91 -4.42
N SER A 96 -19.78 15.12 -5.49
CA SER A 96 -19.84 15.63 -6.86
C SER A 96 -21.16 16.39 -7.02
N SER A 97 -21.04 17.70 -7.27
CA SER A 97 -22.17 18.56 -7.66
C SER A 97 -22.60 18.27 -9.08
#